data_AF-A0A8T4SIX1-F1
#
_entry.id   AF-A0A8T4SIX1-F1
#
_cell.length_a   1.000
_cell.length_b   1.000
_cell.length_c   1.000
_cell.angle_alpha   90.00
_cell.angle_beta   90.00
_cell.angle_gamma   90.00
#
_symmetry.space_group_name_H-M   'P 1'
#
loop_
_entity.id
_entity.type
_entity.pdbx_description
1 polymer ?
#
loop_
_entity_poly.entity_id
_entity_poly.type
_entity_poly.pdbx_seq_one_letter_code
_entity_poly.pdbx_strand_id
1 'polypeptide(L)'
;MDVAKSMIGVSVYVNKIRQVNERLKDLLSEDISSMKGQISFLTPIIAGIVVGISSMIVSILGKLTSVLAVQGSSASLTGGSEVTNYAGLVDLFKIENIVPSYYLQIVVGLYLVEIIIILSILSNGVENGDDKIKEKNSIGSNLLKGGILYLLVAGITTIIFGFLAISINLTG
;
A
#
# COMPACT_ATOMS: atom_id res chain seq x y z
N MET A 1 -10.52 43.51 47.18
CA MET A 1 -11.00 43.60 45.78
C MET A 1 -10.03 42.97 44.77
N ASP A 2 -8.74 42.84 45.08
CA ASP A 2 -7.73 42.31 44.13
C ASP A 2 -7.83 40.80 43.87
N VAL A 3 -8.27 40.01 44.86
CA VAL A 3 -8.50 38.56 44.71
C VAL A 3 -9.59 38.27 43.67
N ALA A 4 -10.66 39.07 43.65
CA ALA A 4 -11.73 38.93 42.66
C ALA A 4 -11.26 39.28 41.23
N LYS A 5 -10.43 40.33 41.09
CA LYS A 5 -9.81 40.68 39.80
C LYS A 5 -8.83 39.60 39.31
N SER A 6 -8.06 39.00 40.22
CA SER A 6 -7.17 37.88 39.93
C SER A 6 -7.96 36.63 39.50
N MET A 7 -9.05 36.28 40.19
CA MET A 7 -9.94 35.18 39.80
C MET A 7 -10.60 35.41 38.44
N ILE A 8 -11.01 36.64 38.12
CA ILE A 8 -11.54 37.00 36.80
C ILE A 8 -10.45 36.84 35.72
N GLY A 9 -9.21 37.27 36.00
CA GLY A 9 -8.08 37.08 35.08
C GLY A 9 -7.78 35.62 34.77
N VAL A 10 -7.75 34.76 35.80
CA VAL A 10 -7.55 33.31 35.64
C VAL A 10 -8.69 32.67 34.86
N SER A 11 -9.94 33.03 35.16
CA SER A 11 -11.12 32.53 34.45
C SER A 11 -11.10 32.88 32.96
N VAL A 12 -10.71 34.12 32.61
CA VAL A 12 -10.55 34.53 31.20
C VAL A 12 -9.42 33.77 30.52
N TYR A 13 -8.30 33.53 31.21
CA TYR A 13 -7.19 32.74 30.66
C TYR A 13 -7.58 31.28 30.41
N VAL A 14 -8.23 30.63 31.38
CA VAL A 14 -8.75 29.26 31.24
C VAL A 14 -9.75 29.16 30.08
N ASN A 15 -10.64 30.14 29.94
CA ASN A 15 -11.57 30.18 28.81
C ASN A 15 -10.86 30.34 27.46
N LYS A 16 -9.81 31.16 27.37
CA LYS A 16 -8.99 31.30 26.16
C LYS A 16 -8.28 29.98 25.82
N ILE A 17 -7.69 29.30 26.81
CA ILE A 17 -7.06 27.98 26.60
C ILE A 17 -8.08 26.97 26.08
N ARG A 18 -9.26 26.88 26.70
CA ARG A 18 -10.31 25.97 26.25
C ARG A 18 -10.69 26.24 24.79
N GLN A 19 -10.84 27.51 24.42
CA GLN A 19 -11.19 27.91 23.06
C GLN A 19 -10.10 27.55 22.04
N VAL A 20 -8.82 27.65 22.42
CA VAL A 20 -7.70 27.18 21.58
C VAL A 20 -7.72 25.65 21.47
N ASN A 21 -7.95 24.94 22.56
CA ASN A 21 -7.99 23.47 22.58
C ASN A 21 -9.15 22.92 21.73
N GLU A 22 -10.33 23.54 21.80
CA GLU A 22 -11.46 23.22 20.93
C GLU A 22 -11.11 23.41 19.45
N ARG A 23 -10.43 24.51 19.08
CA ARG A 23 -9.97 24.73 17.70
C ARG A 23 -8.92 23.73 17.24
N LEU A 24 -7.97 23.37 18.10
CA LEU A 24 -6.98 22.34 17.79
C LEU A 24 -7.66 20.98 17.57
N LYS A 25 -8.63 20.64 18.41
CA LYS A 25 -9.39 19.41 18.27
C LYS A 25 -10.22 19.39 16.98
N ASP A 26 -10.78 20.52 16.59
CA ASP A 26 -11.53 20.66 15.34
C ASP A 26 -10.63 20.45 14.11
N LEU A 27 -9.47 21.11 14.08
CA LEU A 27 -8.46 20.92 13.02
C LEU A 27 -7.98 19.46 12.94
N LEU A 28 -7.66 18.87 14.10
CA LEU A 28 -7.20 17.47 14.17
C LEU A 28 -8.31 16.48 13.85
N SER A 29 -9.59 16.84 14.01
CA SER A 29 -10.71 15.94 13.71
C SER A 29 -10.75 15.56 12.23
N GLU A 30 -10.39 16.50 11.34
CA GLU A 30 -10.28 16.24 9.91
C GLU A 30 -9.13 15.25 9.61
N ASP A 31 -7.96 15.48 10.20
CA ASP A 31 -6.79 14.61 10.05
C ASP A 31 -7.04 13.20 10.61
N ILE A 32 -7.66 13.09 11.79
CA ILE A 32 -8.03 11.81 12.41
C ILE A 32 -9.02 11.06 11.50
N SER A 33 -10.01 11.76 10.94
CA SER A 33 -10.97 11.19 10.01
C SER A 33 -10.27 10.66 8.75
N SER A 34 -9.35 11.45 8.19
CA SER A 34 -8.52 11.05 7.05
C SER A 34 -7.67 9.80 7.37
N MET A 35 -6.99 9.77 8.52
CA MET A 35 -6.21 8.61 8.98
C MET A 35 -7.08 7.36 9.11
N LYS A 36 -8.28 7.46 9.71
CA LYS A 36 -9.23 6.34 9.80
C LYS A 36 -9.66 5.84 8.41
N GLY A 37 -9.90 6.74 7.47
CA GLY A 37 -10.19 6.41 6.07
C GLY A 37 -9.02 5.68 5.39
N GLN A 38 -7.78 6.13 5.64
CA GLN A 38 -6.59 5.49 5.13
C GLN A 38 -6.41 4.07 5.67
N ILE A 39 -6.55 3.90 6.99
CA ILE A 39 -6.45 2.59 7.66
C ILE A 39 -7.48 1.61 7.11
N SER A 40 -8.75 2.02 7.02
CA SER A 40 -9.85 1.10 6.76
C SER A 40 -10.09 0.81 5.28
N PHE A 41 -9.67 1.70 4.37
CA PHE A 41 -10.06 1.61 2.96
C PHE A 41 -8.92 1.90 2.00
N LEU A 42 -8.33 3.09 2.06
CA LEU A 42 -7.41 3.55 1.03
C LEU A 42 -6.11 2.71 0.98
N THR A 43 -5.48 2.49 2.12
CA THR A 43 -4.22 1.73 2.20
C THR A 43 -4.39 0.27 1.77
N PRO A 44 -5.41 -0.47 2.27
CA PRO A 44 -5.65 -1.83 1.81
C PRO A 44 -5.93 -1.96 0.30
N ILE A 45 -6.65 -0.99 -0.28
CA ILE A 45 -6.93 -1.00 -1.72
C ILE A 45 -5.66 -0.81 -2.53
N ILE A 46 -4.87 0.22 -2.20
CA ILE A 46 -3.65 0.53 -2.94
C ILE A 46 -2.68 -0.65 -2.85
N ALA A 47 -2.49 -1.23 -1.66
CA ALA A 47 -1.65 -2.40 -1.46
C ALA A 47 -2.11 -3.60 -2.32
N GLY A 48 -3.42 -3.86 -2.38
CA GLY A 48 -3.98 -4.96 -3.18
C GLY A 48 -3.85 -4.73 -4.70
N ILE A 49 -3.97 -3.48 -5.15
CA ILE A 49 -3.75 -3.12 -6.56
C ILE A 49 -2.29 -3.29 -6.95
N VAL A 50 -1.36 -2.81 -6.11
CA VAL A 50 0.09 -2.92 -6.37
C VAL A 50 0.49 -4.39 -6.55
N VAL A 51 0.05 -5.29 -5.67
CA VAL A 51 0.32 -6.73 -5.80
C VAL A 51 -0.24 -7.32 -7.09
N GLY A 52 -1.47 -6.94 -7.47
CA GLY A 52 -2.09 -7.40 -8.72
C GLY A 52 -1.33 -6.95 -9.97
N ILE A 53 -0.91 -5.68 -10.01
CA ILE A 53 -0.12 -5.13 -11.12
C ILE A 53 1.27 -5.78 -11.18
N SER A 54 1.93 -5.96 -10.03
CA SER A 54 3.22 -6.65 -9.98
C SER A 54 3.12 -8.08 -10.53
N SER A 55 2.07 -8.83 -10.18
CA SER A 55 1.81 -10.16 -10.72
C SER A 55 1.64 -10.14 -12.25
N MET A 56 0.94 -9.14 -12.78
CA MET A 56 0.79 -8.93 -14.22
C MET A 56 2.14 -8.69 -14.91
N ILE A 57 2.96 -7.80 -14.36
CA ILE A 57 4.28 -7.45 -14.90
C ILE A 57 5.17 -8.70 -14.95
N VAL A 58 5.25 -9.46 -13.86
CA VAL A 58 6.02 -10.71 -13.81
C VAL A 58 5.53 -11.72 -14.85
N SER A 59 4.21 -11.85 -15.02
CA SER A 59 3.61 -12.77 -16.00
C SER A 59 3.93 -12.37 -17.44
N ILE A 60 3.85 -11.07 -17.77
CA ILE A 60 4.17 -10.55 -19.10
C ILE A 60 5.66 -10.70 -19.40
N LEU A 61 6.54 -10.38 -18.45
CA LEU A 61 7.99 -10.56 -18.62
C LEU A 61 8.35 -12.04 -18.83
N GLY A 62 7.70 -12.96 -18.11
CA GLY A 62 7.84 -14.40 -18.33
C GLY A 62 7.44 -14.82 -19.75
N LYS A 63 6.32 -14.30 -20.26
CA LYS A 63 5.87 -14.56 -21.65
C LYS A 63 6.82 -13.99 -22.71
N LEU A 64 7.28 -12.75 -22.53
CA LEU A 64 8.22 -12.11 -23.47
C LEU A 64 9.53 -12.89 -23.55
N THR A 65 10.05 -13.37 -22.42
CA THR A 65 11.26 -14.19 -22.39
C THR A 65 11.06 -15.51 -23.14
N SER A 66 9.90 -16.16 -22.98
CA SER A 66 9.54 -17.37 -23.72
C SER A 66 9.49 -17.14 -25.23
N VAL A 67 8.84 -16.07 -25.69
CA VAL A 67 8.76 -15.71 -27.12
C VAL A 67 10.15 -15.42 -27.69
N LEU A 68 10.97 -14.67 -26.96
CA LEU A 68 12.31 -14.30 -27.40
C LEU A 68 13.27 -15.51 -27.43
N ALA A 69 13.12 -16.45 -26.49
CA ALA A 69 13.87 -17.71 -26.49
C ALA A 69 13.48 -18.63 -27.66
N VAL A 70 12.18 -18.72 -28.00
CA VAL A 70 11.69 -19.48 -29.16
C VAL A 70 12.17 -18.84 -30.47
N GLN A 71 12.10 -17.51 -30.58
CA GLN A 71 12.54 -16.78 -31.79
C GLN A 71 14.06 -16.77 -31.95
N GLY A 72 14.83 -16.71 -30.85
CA GLY A 72 16.29 -16.86 -30.85
C GLY A 72 16.75 -18.28 -31.23
N SER A 73 15.96 -19.31 -30.90
CA SER A 73 16.24 -20.70 -31.30
C SER A 73 15.97 -20.95 -32.79
N SER A 74 14.97 -20.27 -33.36
CA SER A 74 14.65 -20.33 -34.81
C SER A 74 15.61 -19.51 -35.68
N ALA A 75 16.31 -18.51 -35.11
CA ALA A 75 17.31 -17.71 -35.81
C ALA A 75 18.70 -18.39 -35.92
N SER A 76 18.90 -19.54 -35.27
CA SER A 76 20.17 -20.29 -35.32
C SER A 76 20.40 -21.08 -36.62
N LEU A 77 19.47 -21.03 -37.59
CA LEU A 77 19.54 -21.79 -38.85
C LEU A 77 19.90 -20.97 -40.09
N THR A 78 20.04 -19.64 -39.99
CA THR A 78 20.48 -18.81 -41.13
C THR A 78 21.54 -17.82 -40.67
N GLY A 79 22.80 -18.09 -41.03
CA GLY A 79 23.95 -17.26 -40.67
C GLY A 79 23.77 -15.79 -41.07
N GLY A 80 23.95 -14.90 -40.09
CA GLY A 80 23.94 -13.46 -40.28
C GLY A 80 24.49 -12.77 -39.03
N SER A 81 25.61 -12.08 -39.20
CA SER A 81 26.44 -11.42 -38.19
C SER A 81 25.79 -10.17 -37.53
N GLU A 82 24.48 -10.20 -37.27
CA GLU A 82 23.75 -9.12 -36.58
C GLU A 82 23.03 -9.60 -35.29
N VAL A 83 23.04 -10.91 -35.00
CA VAL A 83 22.36 -11.50 -33.82
C VAL A 83 23.06 -11.20 -32.49
N THR A 84 24.33 -10.75 -32.52
CA THR A 84 25.15 -10.53 -31.31
C THR A 84 24.61 -9.41 -30.41
N ASN A 85 23.85 -8.45 -30.94
CA ASN A 85 23.27 -7.35 -30.14
C ASN A 85 21.97 -7.72 -29.42
N TYR A 86 21.20 -8.69 -29.93
CA TYR A 86 19.97 -9.14 -29.29
C TYR A 86 20.24 -10.14 -28.15
N ALA A 87 21.36 -10.87 -28.20
CA ALA A 87 21.77 -11.80 -27.15
C ALA A 87 21.98 -11.12 -25.77
N GLY A 88 22.54 -9.90 -25.74
CA GLY A 88 22.69 -9.12 -24.51
C GLY A 88 21.36 -8.62 -23.94
N LEU A 89 20.39 -8.32 -24.80
CA LEU A 89 19.03 -7.94 -24.38
C LEU A 89 18.26 -9.14 -23.81
N VAL A 90 18.42 -10.32 -24.42
CA VAL A 90 17.86 -11.58 -23.91
C VAL A 90 18.45 -11.93 -22.53
N ASP A 91 19.73 -11.62 -22.31
CA ASP A 91 20.40 -11.80 -21.01
C ASP A 91 19.80 -10.92 -19.90
N LEU A 92 19.43 -9.67 -20.23
CA LEU A 92 18.76 -8.75 -19.30
C LEU A 92 17.34 -9.19 -18.89
N PHE A 93 16.68 -10.01 -19.72
CA PHE A 93 15.36 -10.57 -19.44
C PHE A 93 15.39 -12.02 -18.92
N LYS A 94 16.57 -12.59 -18.64
CA LYS A 94 16.63 -13.94 -18.05
C LYS A 94 15.83 -13.99 -16.76
N ILE A 95 14.96 -15.00 -16.67
CA ILE A 95 14.01 -15.30 -15.58
C ILE A 95 14.65 -15.20 -14.19
N GLU A 96 15.95 -15.45 -14.07
CA GLU A 96 16.72 -15.42 -12.82
C GLU A 96 16.79 -14.02 -12.18
N ASN A 97 16.70 -12.95 -12.99
CA ASN A 97 16.68 -11.56 -12.50
C ASN A 97 15.26 -11.02 -12.27
N ILE A 98 14.21 -11.77 -12.64
CA ILE A 98 12.83 -11.35 -12.40
C ILE A 98 12.47 -11.71 -10.96
N VAL A 99 12.36 -10.69 -10.10
CA VAL A 99 11.88 -10.86 -8.72
C VAL A 99 10.50 -11.54 -8.74
N PRO A 100 10.36 -12.74 -8.16
CA PRO A 100 9.07 -13.42 -8.12
C PRO A 100 8.02 -12.59 -7.39
N SER A 101 6.79 -12.56 -7.92
CA SER A 101 5.67 -11.80 -7.33
C SER A 101 5.36 -12.18 -5.88
N TYR A 102 5.72 -13.39 -5.45
CA TYR A 102 5.57 -13.84 -4.07
C TYR A 102 6.43 -13.04 -3.08
N TYR A 103 7.67 -12.67 -3.45
CA TYR A 103 8.51 -11.83 -2.58
C TYR A 103 7.91 -10.44 -2.41
N LEU A 104 7.39 -9.84 -3.49
CA LEU A 104 6.70 -8.55 -3.43
C LEU A 104 5.42 -8.62 -2.58
N GLN A 105 4.68 -9.72 -2.66
CA GLN A 105 3.47 -9.91 -1.85
C GLN A 105 3.77 -9.94 -0.34
N ILE A 106 4.88 -10.58 0.08
CA ILE A 106 5.29 -10.60 1.49
C ILE A 106 5.69 -9.19 1.94
N VAL A 107 6.50 -8.48 1.16
CA VAL A 107 6.98 -7.13 1.52
C VAL A 107 5.81 -6.14 1.64
N VAL A 108 4.89 -6.15 0.67
CA VAL A 108 3.71 -5.28 0.69
C VAL A 108 2.73 -5.68 1.80
N GLY A 109 2.57 -6.98 2.05
CA GLY A 109 1.73 -7.50 3.13
C GLY A 109 2.22 -7.07 4.51
N LEU A 110 3.53 -7.14 4.75
CA LEU A 110 4.16 -6.66 5.99
C LEU A 110 3.94 -5.15 6.16
N TYR A 111 4.22 -4.37 5.11
CA TYR A 111 4.01 -2.92 5.09
C TYR A 111 2.57 -2.52 5.46
N LEU A 112 1.57 -3.26 4.94
CA LEU A 112 0.17 -3.01 5.26
C LEU A 112 -0.12 -3.19 6.76
N VAL A 113 0.41 -4.25 7.36
CA VAL A 113 0.23 -4.52 8.81
C VAL A 113 0.88 -3.41 9.62
N GLU A 114 2.11 -3.01 9.29
CA GLU A 114 2.84 -1.94 9.99
C GLU A 114 2.11 -0.61 9.93
N ILE A 115 1.67 -0.18 8.74
CA ILE A 115 0.96 1.09 8.56
C ILE A 115 -0.37 1.11 9.31
N ILE A 116 -1.14 0.02 9.28
CA ILE A 116 -2.41 -0.05 10.03
C ILE A 116 -2.17 0.11 11.53
N ILE A 117 -1.12 -0.53 12.07
CA ILE A 117 -0.76 -0.42 13.49
C ILE A 117 -0.36 1.01 13.81
N ILE A 118 0.58 1.59 13.06
CA ILE A 118 1.10 2.96 13.31
C ILE A 118 -0.04 3.99 13.28
N LEU A 119 -0.85 3.99 12.21
CA LEU A 119 -1.95 4.94 12.09
C LEU A 119 -3.05 4.70 13.13
N SER A 120 -3.30 3.44 13.54
CA SER A 120 -4.29 3.15 14.60
C SER A 120 -3.85 3.65 15.97
N ILE A 121 -2.57 3.51 16.32
CA ILE A 121 -2.00 4.07 17.57
C ILE A 121 -2.09 5.59 17.54
N LEU A 122 -1.68 6.21 16.43
CA LEU A 122 -1.62 7.66 16.31
C LEU A 122 -3.02 8.29 16.31
N SER A 123 -3.96 7.73 15.54
CA SER A 123 -5.36 8.18 15.51
C SER A 123 -6.04 8.07 16.87
N ASN A 124 -5.80 6.96 17.60
CA ASN A 124 -6.41 6.76 18.91
C ASN A 124 -5.78 7.63 20.00
N GLY A 125 -4.46 7.84 19.94
CA GLY A 125 -3.74 8.73 20.84
C GLY A 125 -4.23 10.19 20.76
N VAL A 126 -4.59 10.67 19.56
CA VAL A 126 -5.13 12.02 19.37
C VAL A 126 -6.61 12.12 19.80
N GLU A 127 -7.42 11.09 19.59
CA GLU A 127 -8.87 11.13 19.88
C GLU A 127 -9.22 10.79 21.33
N ASN A 128 -8.60 9.76 21.90
CA ASN A 128 -8.94 9.22 23.23
C ASN A 128 -7.81 9.38 24.26
N GLY A 129 -6.62 9.87 23.89
CA GLY A 129 -5.47 9.99 24.79
C GLY A 129 -4.84 8.63 25.15
N ASP A 130 -4.34 8.48 26.38
CA ASP A 130 -3.64 7.27 26.88
C ASP A 130 -4.60 6.14 27.33
N ASP A 131 -5.64 5.86 26.53
CA ASP A 131 -6.55 4.73 26.75
C ASP A 131 -6.04 3.49 26.02
N LYS A 132 -5.18 2.73 26.70
CA LYS A 132 -4.57 1.48 26.19
C LYS A 132 -5.58 0.38 25.85
N ILE A 133 -6.78 0.40 26.44
CA ILE A 133 -7.80 -0.62 26.17
C ILE A 133 -8.50 -0.31 24.84
N LYS A 134 -8.90 0.95 24.63
CA LYS A 134 -9.45 1.39 23.35
C LYS A 134 -8.43 1.33 22.22
N GLU A 135 -7.16 1.62 22.51
CA GLU A 135 -6.06 1.51 21.56
C GLU A 135 -5.97 0.11 20.95
N LYS A 136 -5.85 -0.91 21.81
CA LYS A 136 -5.74 -2.32 21.37
C LYS A 136 -6.97 -2.78 20.61
N ASN A 137 -8.16 -2.38 21.03
CA ASN A 137 -9.40 -2.75 20.34
C ASN A 137 -9.50 -2.09 18.95
N SER A 138 -9.11 -0.82 18.83
CA SER A 138 -9.09 -0.11 17.55
C SER A 138 -8.10 -0.75 16.58
N ILE A 139 -6.89 -1.08 17.04
CA ILE A 139 -5.88 -1.79 16.25
C ILE A 139 -6.45 -3.12 15.75
N GLY A 140 -7.02 -3.94 16.64
CA GLY A 140 -7.55 -5.25 16.26
C GLY A 140 -8.68 -5.17 15.24
N SER A 141 -9.68 -4.31 15.46
CA SER A 141 -10.79 -4.11 14.53
C SER A 141 -10.30 -3.58 13.18
N ASN A 142 -9.39 -2.61 13.18
CA ASN A 142 -8.87 -2.01 11.95
C ASN A 142 -8.00 -2.97 11.15
N LEU A 143 -7.17 -3.75 11.83
CA LEU A 143 -6.31 -4.75 11.20
C LEU A 143 -7.14 -5.87 10.57
N LEU A 144 -8.21 -6.31 11.24
CA LEU A 144 -9.08 -7.36 10.72
C LEU A 144 -9.88 -6.87 9.50
N LYS A 145 -10.49 -5.68 9.57
CA LYS A 145 -11.22 -5.07 8.45
C LYS A 145 -10.29 -4.75 7.27
N GLY A 146 -9.15 -4.11 7.53
CA GLY A 146 -8.17 -3.75 6.51
C GLY A 146 -7.51 -4.97 5.87
N GLY A 147 -7.20 -6.00 6.66
CA GLY A 147 -6.64 -7.26 6.15
C GLY A 147 -7.62 -8.03 5.25
N ILE A 148 -8.89 -8.10 5.63
CA ILE A 148 -9.94 -8.71 4.78
C ILE A 148 -10.13 -7.93 3.48
N LEU A 149 -10.14 -6.60 3.55
CA LEU A 149 -10.29 -5.77 2.37
C LEU A 149 -9.09 -5.97 1.42
N TYR A 150 -7.87 -5.97 1.96
CA TYR A 150 -6.66 -6.28 1.19
C TYR A 150 -6.74 -7.64 0.51
N LEU A 151 -7.13 -8.69 1.23
CA LEU A 151 -7.23 -10.04 0.67
C LEU A 151 -8.24 -10.11 -0.48
N LEU A 152 -9.40 -9.45 -0.32
CA LEU A 152 -10.41 -9.38 -1.38
C LEU A 152 -9.91 -8.61 -2.61
N VAL A 153 -9.33 -7.42 -2.40
CA VAL A 153 -8.86 -6.57 -3.50
C VAL A 153 -7.70 -7.22 -4.22
N ALA A 154 -6.70 -7.74 -3.51
CA ALA A 154 -5.56 -8.45 -4.08
C ALA A 154 -5.99 -9.69 -4.86
N GLY A 155 -6.97 -10.45 -4.35
CA GLY A 155 -7.56 -11.59 -5.06
C GLY A 155 -8.23 -11.16 -6.37
N ILE A 156 -9.09 -10.14 -6.32
CA ILE A 156 -9.80 -9.62 -7.49
C ILE A 156 -8.82 -9.06 -8.53
N THR A 157 -7.84 -8.25 -8.12
CA THR A 157 -6.87 -7.64 -9.03
C THR A 157 -5.99 -8.70 -9.69
N THR A 158 -5.53 -9.70 -8.93
CA THR A 158 -4.73 -10.80 -9.46
C THR A 158 -5.51 -11.61 -10.50
N ILE A 159 -6.80 -11.88 -10.26
CA ILE A 159 -7.65 -12.59 -11.23
C ILE A 159 -7.84 -11.75 -12.50
N ILE A 160 -8.25 -10.49 -12.37
CA ILE A 160 -8.50 -9.59 -13.51
C ILE A 160 -7.24 -9.44 -14.36
N PHE A 161 -6.11 -9.12 -13.74
CA PHE A 161 -4.86 -8.93 -14.46
C PHE A 161 -4.26 -10.24 -14.96
N GLY A 162 -4.53 -11.36 -14.29
CA GLY A 162 -4.19 -12.69 -14.78
C GLY A 162 -4.89 -13.02 -16.09
N PHE A 163 -6.20 -12.76 -16.19
CA PHE A 163 -6.93 -12.89 -17.46
C PHE A 163 -6.39 -11.96 -18.55
N LEU A 164 -6.06 -10.71 -18.21
CA LEU A 164 -5.50 -9.76 -19.16
C LEU A 164 -4.13 -10.22 -19.69
N ALA A 165 -3.27 -10.75 -18.81
CA ALA A 165 -1.99 -11.31 -19.18
C ALA A 165 -2.15 -12.54 -20.10
N ILE A 166 -3.14 -13.41 -19.86
CA ILE A 166 -3.46 -14.55 -20.73
C ILE A 166 -3.96 -14.09 -22.11
N SER A 167 -4.88 -13.12 -22.14
CA SER A 167 -5.44 -12.54 -23.37
C SER A 167 -4.37 -11.91 -24.26
N ILE A 168 -3.26 -11.43 -23.68
CA ILE A 168 -2.02 -11.18 -24.42
C ILE A 168 -1.40 -12.55 -24.77
N ASN A 169 -2.01 -13.22 -25.75
CA ASN A 169 -1.31 -14.18 -26.59
C ASN A 169 -0.60 -13.33 -27.64
N LEU A 170 0.73 -13.26 -27.57
CA LEU A 170 1.50 -12.89 -28.75
C LEU A 170 1.23 -13.99 -29.77
N THR A 171 0.33 -13.73 -30.71
CA THR A 171 0.17 -14.51 -31.93
C THR A 171 1.53 -14.53 -32.64
N GLY A 172 2.23 -15.65 -32.49
CA GLY A 172 3.14 -16.22 -33.47
C GLY A 172 2.50 -17.49 -33.98
#